data_AF-A0A942ARG8-F1
#
_entry.id   AF-A0A942ARG8-F1
#
_cell.length_a   1.000
_cell.length_b   1.000
_cell.length_c   1.000
_cell.angle_alpha   90.00
_cell.angle_beta   90.00
_cell.angle_gamma   90.00
#
_symmetry.space_group_name_H-M   'P 1'
#
loop_
_entity.id
_entity.type
_entity.pdbx_description
1 polymer ?
#
loop_
_entity_poly.entity_id
_entity_poly.type
_entity_poly.pdbx_seq_one_letter_code
_entity_poly.pdbx_strand_id
1 'polypeptide(L)'
;MDIGRIAHGGVYIYRGELDFMARTILDSPHMETGGNLFGYWTPSGDAVIMYVLGPGRKSVCRFTSFIQDADYLQLHADRLFEEYHLSHIGVWHSHHGLGLSHPSGGDVQSIQEGMLADGLSRCILAIGICDRAGASVNAFSFVCTGEGVKMNLVPWNVVQGDGSVRSRYDAAYRDFVIMPQVKEAVYHELNMIPVQQMPPENGVTFDTGFWLNNKENRLQLKRIVSYIQSKYSAVKLLKVDDMTIEIRFDIPRRSSWRIVFDKDFPSRAPYVVRYEAGETTSWSLGALGKNGTPHWLSSFSEMGQSVINSLKYLSI
;
A
#
# COMPACT_ATOMS: atom_id res chain seq x y z
N MET A 1 -7.43 -20.75 13.50
CA MET A 1 -7.30 -19.33 13.09
C MET A 1 -6.37 -19.33 11.90
N ASP A 2 -6.93 -19.22 10.70
CA ASP A 2 -6.14 -19.12 9.48
C ASP A 2 -5.54 -17.71 9.41
N ILE A 3 -4.24 -17.65 9.63
CA ILE A 3 -3.39 -16.50 9.33
C ILE A 3 -3.32 -16.41 7.81
N GLY A 4 -4.18 -15.57 7.23
CA GLY A 4 -4.21 -15.29 5.80
C GLY A 4 -2.80 -15.05 5.27
N ARG A 5 -2.47 -15.67 4.13
CA ARG A 5 -1.22 -15.45 3.42
C ARG A 5 -1.00 -13.95 3.28
N ILE A 6 -0.04 -13.40 4.03
CA ILE A 6 0.29 -11.98 3.93
C ILE A 6 0.94 -11.79 2.56
N ALA A 7 0.18 -11.27 1.61
CA ALA A 7 0.72 -10.83 0.33
C ALA A 7 1.80 -9.77 0.60
N HIS A 8 2.97 -9.96 -0.01
CA HIS A 8 4.11 -9.06 0.18
C HIS A 8 3.87 -7.64 -0.37
N GLY A 9 2.77 -7.43 -1.12
CA GLY A 9 2.45 -6.15 -1.74
C GLY A 9 3.46 -5.77 -2.83
N GLY A 10 3.03 -5.01 -3.81
CA GLY A 10 3.93 -4.36 -4.77
C GLY A 10 4.67 -3.19 -4.13
N VAL A 11 5.81 -2.81 -4.69
CA VAL A 11 6.55 -1.59 -4.31
C VAL A 11 6.54 -0.63 -5.48
N TYR A 12 5.74 0.42 -5.37
CA TYR A 12 5.54 1.43 -6.40
C TYR A 12 6.41 2.66 -6.14
N ILE A 13 7.01 3.19 -7.18
CA ILE A 13 7.87 4.37 -7.11
C ILE A 13 7.80 5.16 -8.42
N TYR A 14 7.87 6.49 -8.33
CA TYR A 14 8.01 7.34 -9.50
C TYR A 14 9.42 7.22 -10.09
N ARG A 15 9.53 7.28 -11.41
CA ARG A 15 10.81 7.20 -12.10
C ARG A 15 11.78 8.29 -11.62
N GLY A 16 11.30 9.51 -11.41
CA GLY A 16 12.11 10.61 -10.88
C GLY A 16 12.74 10.34 -9.51
N GLU A 17 12.08 9.55 -8.66
CA GLU A 17 12.62 9.19 -7.33
C GLU A 17 13.68 8.08 -7.42
N LEU A 18 13.52 7.12 -8.33
CA LEU A 18 14.58 6.17 -8.67
C LEU A 18 15.79 6.89 -9.26
N ASP A 19 15.56 7.85 -10.16
CA ASP A 19 16.61 8.65 -10.79
C ASP A 19 17.33 9.49 -9.73
N PHE A 20 16.62 10.01 -8.73
CA PHE A 20 17.23 10.71 -7.59
C PHE A 20 18.19 9.80 -6.81
N MET A 21 17.79 8.59 -6.44
CA MET A 21 18.67 7.64 -5.76
C MET A 21 19.91 7.32 -6.60
N ALA A 22 19.71 7.00 -7.88
CA ALA A 22 20.81 6.67 -8.79
C ALA A 22 21.81 7.82 -8.94
N ARG A 23 21.34 9.06 -9.11
CA ARG A 23 22.23 10.24 -9.20
C ARG A 23 22.98 10.49 -7.90
N THR A 24 22.33 10.28 -6.75
CA THR A 24 22.98 10.41 -5.44
C THR A 24 24.06 9.34 -5.23
N ILE A 25 23.83 8.12 -5.72
CA ILE A 25 24.80 7.03 -5.72
C ILE A 25 26.00 7.39 -6.62
N LEU A 26 25.74 7.89 -7.83
CA LEU A 26 26.75 8.27 -8.81
C LEU A 26 27.63 9.45 -8.34
N ASP A 27 27.13 10.33 -7.48
CA ASP A 27 27.93 11.39 -6.84
C ASP A 27 28.95 10.83 -5.84
N SER A 28 28.76 9.60 -5.36
CA SER A 28 29.56 8.97 -4.30
C SER A 28 30.08 7.59 -4.70
N PRO A 29 30.78 7.44 -5.84
CA PRO A 29 31.08 6.13 -6.45
C PRO A 29 32.04 5.25 -5.64
N HIS A 30 32.63 5.77 -4.57
CA HIS A 30 33.59 5.08 -3.72
C HIS A 30 33.18 5.00 -2.25
N MET A 31 32.05 5.61 -1.88
CA MET A 31 31.65 5.72 -0.47
C MET A 31 30.17 5.44 -0.35
N GLU A 32 29.76 4.67 0.66
CA GLU A 32 28.36 4.40 0.92
C GLU A 32 27.61 5.71 1.22
N THR A 33 26.44 5.86 0.60
CA THR A 33 25.49 6.97 0.80
C THR A 33 24.10 6.37 0.99
N GLY A 34 23.12 7.21 1.35
CA GLY A 34 21.76 6.74 1.58
C GLY A 34 20.83 7.81 2.12
N GLY A 35 19.65 7.39 2.59
CA GLY A 35 18.63 8.24 3.17
C GLY A 35 17.33 7.49 3.41
N ASN A 36 16.21 8.20 3.36
CA ASN A 36 14.89 7.69 3.76
C ASN A 36 13.89 7.67 2.59
N LEU A 37 12.95 6.74 2.66
CA LEU A 37 11.84 6.55 1.72
C LEU A 37 10.54 7.00 2.39
N PHE A 38 9.83 7.92 1.74
CA PHE A 38 8.58 8.49 2.24
C PHE A 38 7.42 8.19 1.31
N GLY A 39 6.29 7.84 1.91
CA GLY A 39 5.16 7.31 1.17
C GLY A 39 4.03 6.83 2.07
N TYR A 40 3.25 5.90 1.55
CA TYR A 40 2.16 5.26 2.28
C TYR A 40 2.01 3.79 1.91
N TRP A 41 1.37 3.04 2.80
CA TRP A 41 0.98 1.65 2.57
C TRP A 41 -0.49 1.61 2.16
N THR A 42 -0.81 0.89 1.08
CA THR A 42 -2.20 0.64 0.70
C THR A 42 -2.83 -0.40 1.62
N PRO A 43 -4.17 -0.49 1.69
CA PRO A 43 -4.84 -1.56 2.43
C PRO A 43 -4.49 -2.98 1.93
N SER A 44 -4.13 -3.14 0.66
CA SER A 44 -3.62 -4.39 0.07
C SER A 44 -2.19 -4.73 0.49
N GLY A 45 -1.51 -3.81 1.18
CA GLY A 45 -0.13 -3.99 1.65
C GLY A 45 0.94 -3.53 0.67
N ASP A 46 0.58 -2.82 -0.40
CA ASP A 46 1.53 -2.25 -1.35
C ASP A 46 2.20 -1.01 -0.77
N ALA A 47 3.51 -0.86 -0.99
CA ALA A 47 4.24 0.36 -0.70
C ALA A 47 4.12 1.33 -1.87
N VAL A 48 3.77 2.59 -1.61
CA VAL A 48 3.80 3.66 -2.62
C VAL A 48 4.78 4.73 -2.15
N ILE A 49 5.95 4.76 -2.76
CA ILE A 49 7.01 5.74 -2.48
C ILE A 49 6.75 7.00 -3.30
N MET A 50 6.54 8.09 -2.59
CA MET A 50 6.18 9.40 -3.14
C MET A 50 7.35 10.38 -3.13
N TYR A 51 8.33 10.17 -2.24
CA TYR A 51 9.49 11.03 -2.11
C TYR A 51 10.68 10.26 -1.51
N VAL A 52 11.85 10.39 -2.12
CA VAL A 52 13.11 9.84 -1.60
C VAL A 52 13.99 10.94 -1.09
N LEU A 53 14.43 10.86 0.17
CA LEU A 53 15.36 11.82 0.76
C LEU A 53 16.80 11.29 0.67
N GLY A 54 17.74 12.16 0.29
CA GLY A 54 19.17 11.87 0.26
C GLY A 54 19.86 12.02 1.62
N PRO A 55 21.20 11.92 1.67
CA PRO A 55 21.95 12.03 2.92
C PRO A 55 21.89 13.47 3.46
N GLY A 56 22.08 13.61 4.77
CA GLY A 56 22.26 14.91 5.42
C GLY A 56 23.73 15.35 5.39
N ARG A 57 23.99 16.63 5.68
CA ARG A 57 25.36 17.19 5.61
C ARG A 57 26.28 16.58 6.66
N LYS A 58 25.73 16.07 7.76
CA LYS A 58 26.49 15.43 8.84
C LYS A 58 26.55 13.91 8.71
N SER A 59 26.03 13.33 7.62
CA SER A 59 26.16 11.90 7.36
C SER A 59 27.63 11.50 7.28
N VAL A 60 27.99 10.34 7.85
CA VAL A 60 29.34 9.79 7.76
C VAL A 60 29.33 8.67 6.72
N CYS A 61 29.77 9.00 5.52
CA CYS A 61 29.97 8.07 4.44
C CYS A 61 31.35 7.40 4.59
N ARG A 62 31.42 6.06 4.53
CA ARG A 62 32.66 5.27 4.51
C ARG A 62 32.60 4.26 3.38
N PHE A 63 33.73 3.58 3.12
CA PHE A 63 33.84 2.60 2.04
C PHE A 63 32.90 1.38 2.22
N THR A 64 32.63 0.97 3.47
CA THR A 64 31.81 -0.21 3.84
C THR A 64 30.81 0.09 4.96
N SER A 65 30.54 1.36 5.24
CA SER A 65 29.49 1.74 6.18
C SER A 65 28.98 3.15 5.94
N PHE A 66 27.71 3.35 6.27
CA PHE A 66 27.04 4.63 6.21
C PHE A 66 26.36 4.92 7.55
N ILE A 67 26.65 6.08 8.14
CA ILE A 67 25.97 6.56 9.35
C ILE A 67 25.13 7.77 8.96
N GLN A 68 23.83 7.67 9.24
CA GLN A 68 22.84 8.68 8.90
C GLN A 68 22.94 9.94 9.78
N ASP A 69 22.62 11.10 9.20
CA ASP A 69 22.37 12.35 9.91
C ASP A 69 20.96 12.32 10.52
N ALA A 70 20.83 11.75 11.72
CA ALA A 70 19.53 11.50 12.35
C ALA A 70 18.69 12.78 12.52
N ASP A 71 19.30 13.90 12.91
CA ASP A 71 18.61 15.17 13.09
C ASP A 71 18.03 15.69 11.76
N TYR A 72 18.81 15.60 10.69
CA TYR A 72 18.36 15.99 9.35
C TYR A 72 17.22 15.10 8.86
N LEU A 73 17.35 13.78 9.03
CA LEU A 73 16.32 12.84 8.59
C LEU A 73 15.02 13.01 9.37
N GLN A 74 15.10 13.22 10.69
CA GLN A 74 13.91 13.46 11.52
C GLN A 74 13.22 14.77 11.16
N LEU A 75 13.99 15.86 10.98
CA LEU A 75 13.44 17.16 10.57
C LEU A 75 12.63 17.05 9.27
N HIS A 76 13.16 16.33 8.28
CA HIS A 76 12.46 16.16 7.00
C HIS A 76 11.31 15.15 7.10
N ALA A 77 11.41 14.15 7.96
CA ALA A 77 10.30 13.23 8.25
C ALA A 77 9.09 13.99 8.83
N ASP A 78 9.32 14.86 9.82
CA ASP A 78 8.26 15.66 10.45
C ASP A 78 7.59 16.57 9.42
N ARG A 79 8.37 17.30 8.60
CA ARG A 79 7.84 18.17 7.54
C ARG A 79 7.04 17.43 6.47
N LEU A 80 7.57 16.30 5.99
CA LEU A 80 6.87 15.49 4.98
C LEU A 80 5.56 14.90 5.52
N PHE A 81 5.52 14.57 6.82
CA PHE A 81 4.30 14.14 7.48
C PHE A 81 3.29 15.27 7.66
N GLU A 82 3.73 16.44 8.16
CA GLU A 82 2.86 17.57 8.44
C GLU A 82 2.25 18.20 7.18
N GLU A 83 3.04 18.37 6.11
CA GLU A 83 2.60 19.06 4.90
C GLU A 83 2.00 18.15 3.82
N TYR A 84 2.47 16.90 3.74
CA TYR A 84 2.12 15.97 2.66
C TYR A 84 1.50 14.66 3.17
N HIS A 85 1.41 14.47 4.49
CA HIS A 85 0.93 13.23 5.13
C HIS A 85 1.66 11.98 4.62
N LEU A 86 2.94 12.13 4.31
CA LEU A 86 3.80 11.01 3.96
C LEU A 86 4.46 10.45 5.21
N SER A 87 4.34 9.15 5.39
CA SER A 87 5.02 8.44 6.46
C SER A 87 6.41 8.00 6.00
N HIS A 88 7.33 7.86 6.95
CA HIS A 88 8.54 7.08 6.74
C HIS A 88 8.16 5.60 6.55
N ILE A 89 8.46 5.03 5.38
CA ILE A 89 8.09 3.65 5.03
C ILE A 89 9.28 2.75 4.75
N GLY A 90 10.50 3.31 4.81
CA GLY A 90 11.70 2.57 4.53
C GLY A 90 12.94 3.44 4.45
N VAL A 91 14.08 2.79 4.26
CA VAL A 91 15.39 3.42 4.11
C VAL A 91 16.08 2.93 2.85
N TRP A 92 17.08 3.66 2.39
CA TRP A 92 17.93 3.23 1.30
C TRP A 92 19.38 3.56 1.56
N HIS A 93 20.28 2.72 1.07
CA HIS A 93 21.72 3.00 1.06
C HIS A 93 22.43 2.20 -0.03
N SER A 94 23.70 2.50 -0.26
CA SER A 94 24.51 1.88 -1.30
C SER A 94 25.68 1.05 -0.76
N HIS A 95 26.01 -0.07 -1.39
CA HIS A 95 27.16 -0.94 -1.06
C HIS A 95 28.25 -0.88 -2.14
N HIS A 96 29.00 0.22 -2.20
CA HIS A 96 30.01 0.42 -3.25
C HIS A 96 31.22 -0.53 -3.14
N GLY A 97 31.76 -0.70 -1.92
CA GLY A 97 32.98 -1.48 -1.71
C GLY A 97 32.79 -3.00 -1.71
N LEU A 98 31.57 -3.47 -1.49
CA LEU A 98 31.24 -4.88 -1.35
C LEU A 98 30.70 -5.50 -2.65
N GLY A 99 30.21 -4.68 -3.59
CA GLY A 99 29.56 -5.16 -4.81
C GLY A 99 28.31 -5.99 -4.55
N LEU A 100 27.75 -5.93 -3.33
CA LEU A 100 26.56 -6.67 -2.95
C LEU A 100 25.35 -5.86 -3.36
N SER A 101 24.58 -6.38 -4.30
CA SER A 101 23.29 -5.80 -4.70
C SER A 101 22.15 -6.23 -3.76
N HIS A 102 22.48 -6.70 -2.55
CA HIS A 102 21.57 -7.23 -1.53
C HIS A 102 22.00 -6.79 -0.13
N PRO A 103 21.08 -6.74 0.86
CA PRO A 103 21.40 -6.36 2.23
C PRO A 103 22.45 -7.28 2.85
N SER A 104 23.36 -6.72 3.65
CA SER A 104 24.26 -7.49 4.49
C SER A 104 23.50 -8.10 5.68
N GLY A 105 24.12 -9.04 6.40
CA GLY A 105 23.52 -9.59 7.62
C GLY A 105 23.23 -8.53 8.68
N GLY A 106 24.10 -7.51 8.80
CA GLY A 106 23.91 -6.38 9.71
C GLY A 106 22.76 -5.46 9.29
N ASP A 107 22.57 -5.25 7.99
CA ASP A 107 21.43 -4.49 7.47
C ASP A 107 20.11 -5.20 7.80
N VAL A 108 20.04 -6.51 7.53
CA VAL A 108 18.85 -7.33 7.85
C VAL A 108 18.55 -7.26 9.33
N GLN A 109 19.54 -7.49 10.19
CA GLN A 109 19.37 -7.44 11.64
C GLN A 109 18.88 -6.07 12.11
N SER A 110 19.47 -4.98 11.62
CA SER A 110 19.09 -3.61 12.02
C SER A 110 17.64 -3.28 11.65
N ILE A 111 17.19 -3.67 10.45
CA ILE A 111 15.79 -3.49 10.04
C ILE A 111 14.86 -4.34 10.91
N GLN A 112 15.21 -5.60 11.18
CA GLN A 112 14.40 -6.48 12.01
C GLN A 112 14.24 -5.95 13.44
N GLU A 113 15.33 -5.52 14.07
CA GLU A 113 15.32 -4.95 15.42
C GLU A 113 14.52 -3.66 15.47
N GLY A 114 14.73 -2.74 14.50
CA GLY A 114 13.97 -1.49 14.40
C GLY A 114 12.47 -1.74 14.21
N MET A 115 12.09 -2.64 13.30
CA MET A 115 10.69 -2.98 13.08
C MET A 115 10.02 -3.54 14.33
N LEU A 116 10.70 -4.41 15.07
CA LEU A 116 10.16 -4.98 16.30
C LEU A 116 10.06 -3.96 17.43
N ALA A 117 11.07 -3.09 17.58
CA ALA A 117 11.07 -2.04 18.60
C ALA A 117 9.96 -1.00 18.38
N ASP A 118 9.74 -0.61 17.13
CA ASP A 118 8.76 0.42 16.75
C ASP A 118 7.37 -0.16 16.44
N GLY A 119 7.20 -1.48 16.52
CA GLY A 119 5.93 -2.16 16.23
C GLY A 119 5.51 -2.06 14.76
N LEU A 120 6.47 -1.92 13.83
CA LEU A 120 6.21 -1.79 12.40
C LEU A 120 5.89 -3.16 11.79
N SER A 121 4.77 -3.23 11.08
CA SER A 121 4.38 -4.44 10.35
C SER A 121 5.13 -4.60 9.03
N ARG A 122 5.64 -3.51 8.44
CA ARG A 122 6.30 -3.49 7.13
C ARG A 122 7.38 -2.41 7.06
N CYS A 123 8.42 -2.67 6.27
CA CYS A 123 9.49 -1.72 5.96
C CYS A 123 10.08 -2.03 4.57
N ILE A 124 10.48 -1.01 3.83
CA ILE A 124 11.23 -1.15 2.58
C ILE A 124 12.69 -0.81 2.83
N LEU A 125 13.59 -1.65 2.32
CA LEU A 125 15.01 -1.34 2.22
C LEU A 125 15.41 -1.33 0.75
N ALA A 126 16.01 -0.25 0.28
CA ALA A 126 16.60 -0.20 -1.05
C ALA A 126 18.13 -0.23 -0.98
N ILE A 127 18.75 -1.17 -1.70
CA ILE A 127 20.22 -1.31 -1.78
C ILE A 127 20.69 -0.91 -3.16
N GLY A 128 21.54 0.11 -3.20
CA GLY A 128 22.19 0.59 -4.40
C GLY A 128 23.61 0.07 -4.57
N ILE A 129 24.09 -0.02 -5.81
CA ILE A 129 25.53 -0.15 -6.11
C ILE A 129 25.88 0.78 -7.28
N CYS A 130 27.16 1.12 -7.40
CA CYS A 130 27.70 1.81 -8.57
C CYS A 130 28.91 1.06 -9.09
N ASP A 131 28.98 0.89 -10.40
CA ASP A 131 30.17 0.42 -11.10
C ASP A 131 30.47 1.35 -12.29
N ARG A 132 31.31 0.89 -13.23
CA ARG A 132 31.66 1.66 -14.43
C ARG A 132 30.52 1.76 -15.45
N ALA A 133 29.55 0.85 -15.40
CA ALA A 133 28.41 0.80 -16.31
C ALA A 133 27.24 1.66 -15.82
N GLY A 134 27.13 1.89 -14.51
CA GLY A 134 26.17 2.82 -13.92
C GLY A 134 25.81 2.46 -12.50
N ALA A 135 24.68 3.02 -12.03
CA ALA A 135 24.07 2.63 -10.77
C ALA A 135 23.06 1.49 -10.97
N SER A 136 22.83 0.71 -9.93
CA SER A 136 21.63 -0.12 -9.78
C SER A 136 21.04 0.11 -8.39
N VAL A 137 19.74 -0.12 -8.25
CA VAL A 137 19.02 0.01 -6.98
C VAL A 137 17.97 -1.09 -6.89
N ASN A 138 18.08 -1.96 -5.88
CA ASN A 138 17.17 -3.09 -5.65
C ASN A 138 16.30 -2.86 -4.42
N ALA A 139 15.01 -3.22 -4.50
CA ALA A 139 14.08 -3.13 -3.38
C ALA A 139 13.94 -4.45 -2.62
N PHE A 140 13.93 -4.36 -1.30
CA PHE A 140 13.70 -5.46 -0.38
C PHE A 140 12.54 -5.12 0.54
N SER A 141 11.48 -5.91 0.50
CA SER A 141 10.31 -5.75 1.37
C SER A 141 10.48 -6.61 2.62
N PHE A 142 10.43 -5.97 3.78
CA PHE A 142 10.38 -6.61 5.09
C PHE A 142 8.94 -6.61 5.61
N VAL A 143 8.48 -7.76 6.09
CA VAL A 143 7.13 -7.94 6.63
C VAL A 143 7.22 -8.71 7.94
N CYS A 144 6.67 -8.12 9.01
CA CYS A 144 6.52 -8.80 10.29
C CYS A 144 5.35 -9.79 10.21
N THR A 145 5.62 -11.06 10.43
CA THR A 145 4.62 -12.13 10.49
C THR A 145 4.60 -12.77 11.88
N GLY A 146 3.65 -13.68 12.12
CA GLY A 146 3.62 -14.45 13.37
C GLY A 146 4.87 -15.32 13.60
N GLU A 147 5.69 -15.54 12.56
CA GLU A 147 6.95 -16.29 12.61
C GLU A 147 8.20 -15.38 12.67
N GLY A 148 8.01 -14.07 12.84
CA GLY A 148 9.07 -13.07 12.79
C GLY A 148 9.10 -12.30 11.46
N VAL A 149 10.20 -11.58 11.22
CA VAL A 149 10.31 -10.68 10.06
C VAL A 149 10.87 -11.43 8.86
N LYS A 150 10.10 -11.46 7.75
CA LYS A 150 10.51 -12.06 6.47
C LYS A 150 10.94 -10.95 5.50
N MET A 151 11.99 -11.21 4.74
CA MET A 151 12.50 -10.30 3.70
C MET A 151 12.37 -10.94 2.32
N ASN A 152 11.93 -10.18 1.31
CA ASN A 152 11.96 -10.59 -0.10
C ASN A 152 12.53 -9.51 -1.00
N LEU A 153 13.34 -9.90 -1.99
CA LEU A 153 13.64 -9.07 -3.15
C LEU A 153 12.35 -8.87 -3.95
N VAL A 154 12.02 -7.63 -4.28
CA VAL A 154 10.81 -7.27 -5.03
C VAL A 154 11.17 -6.33 -6.19
N PRO A 155 10.47 -6.41 -7.34
CA PRO A 155 10.68 -5.47 -8.42
C PRO A 155 10.14 -4.08 -8.06
N TRP A 156 10.75 -3.04 -8.62
CA TRP A 156 10.17 -1.71 -8.63
C TRP A 156 9.02 -1.63 -9.63
N ASN A 157 7.82 -1.35 -9.17
CA ASN A 157 6.69 -1.02 -10.03
C ASN A 157 6.76 0.47 -10.39
N VAL A 158 7.32 0.78 -11.55
CA VAL A 158 7.72 2.16 -11.89
C VAL A 158 6.59 2.91 -12.57
N VAL A 159 6.17 3.99 -11.92
CA VAL A 159 5.29 5.01 -12.50
C VAL A 159 6.17 6.01 -13.27
N GLN A 160 5.92 6.19 -14.55
CA GLN A 160 6.73 7.09 -15.38
C GLN A 160 6.54 8.55 -15.00
N GLY A 161 7.62 9.33 -15.09
CA GLY A 161 7.65 10.76 -14.76
C GLY A 161 7.95 11.05 -13.29
N ASP A 162 7.76 12.32 -12.92
CA ASP A 162 7.98 12.83 -11.57
C ASP A 162 6.70 12.78 -10.73
N GLY A 163 6.86 12.49 -9.44
CA GLY A 163 5.77 12.58 -8.48
C GLY A 163 5.33 14.03 -8.24
N SER A 164 4.14 14.21 -7.69
CA SER A 164 3.58 15.54 -7.37
C SER A 164 4.27 16.25 -6.19
N VAL A 165 5.08 15.52 -5.41
CA VAL A 165 5.66 15.99 -4.14
C VAL A 165 7.02 16.63 -4.36
N ARG A 166 7.95 15.93 -5.02
CA ARG A 166 9.36 16.34 -5.09
C ARG A 166 9.57 17.77 -5.59
N SER A 167 8.98 18.12 -6.73
CA SER A 167 9.12 19.47 -7.29
C SER A 167 8.70 20.59 -6.33
N ARG A 168 7.64 20.37 -5.55
CA ARG A 168 7.12 21.34 -4.57
C ARG A 168 7.98 21.38 -3.32
N TYR A 169 8.31 20.20 -2.79
CA TYR A 169 9.09 20.06 -1.56
C TYR A 169 10.51 20.62 -1.75
N ASP A 170 11.18 20.24 -2.84
CA ASP A 170 12.52 20.72 -3.19
C ASP A 170 12.55 22.24 -3.41
N ALA A 171 11.48 22.81 -3.96
CA ALA A 171 11.38 24.26 -4.15
C ALA A 171 11.22 25.00 -2.81
N ALA A 172 10.38 24.48 -1.91
CA ALA A 172 10.15 25.07 -0.59
C ALA A 172 11.37 24.93 0.34
N TYR A 173 12.10 23.82 0.23
CA TYR A 173 13.20 23.46 1.12
C TYR A 173 14.56 23.40 0.43
N ARG A 174 14.72 24.15 -0.67
CA ARG A 174 15.92 24.15 -1.53
C ARG A 174 17.24 24.28 -0.78
N ASP A 175 17.28 25.14 0.23
CA ASP A 175 18.52 25.43 0.98
C ASP A 175 18.84 24.37 2.05
N PHE A 176 17.85 23.52 2.37
CA PHE A 176 17.94 22.48 3.40
C PHE A 176 18.17 21.09 2.79
N VAL A 177 17.47 20.76 1.71
CA VAL A 177 17.58 19.46 1.05
C VAL A 177 18.86 19.41 0.20
N ILE A 178 19.62 18.32 0.33
CA ILE A 178 20.81 18.10 -0.51
C ILE A 178 20.40 17.47 -1.83
N MET A 179 20.75 18.14 -2.93
CA MET A 179 20.50 17.65 -4.29
C MET A 179 21.73 16.99 -4.89
N PRO A 180 21.57 15.88 -5.63
CA PRO A 180 22.67 15.30 -6.36
C PRO A 180 23.17 16.23 -7.47
N GLN A 181 24.48 16.23 -7.69
CA GLN A 181 25.18 17.04 -8.70
C GLN A 181 25.16 16.37 -10.07
N VAL A 182 25.22 15.03 -10.11
CA VAL A 182 24.96 14.26 -11.33
C VAL A 182 23.56 14.62 -11.85
N LYS A 183 23.52 15.01 -13.13
CA LYS A 183 22.29 15.49 -13.79
C LYS A 183 21.40 14.37 -14.29
N GLU A 184 22.02 13.33 -14.85
CA GLU A 184 21.34 12.23 -15.52
C GLU A 184 21.63 10.91 -14.81
N ALA A 185 20.60 10.13 -14.56
CA ALA A 185 20.76 8.78 -14.02
C ALA A 185 21.24 7.83 -15.12
N VAL A 186 22.33 7.10 -14.86
CA VAL A 186 22.82 6.04 -15.73
C VAL A 186 22.66 4.72 -14.99
N TYR A 187 21.97 3.76 -15.59
CA TYR A 187 21.68 2.47 -14.98
C TYR A 187 22.42 1.34 -15.68
N HIS A 188 22.99 0.43 -14.88
CA HIS A 188 23.53 -0.83 -15.38
C HIS A 188 22.44 -1.91 -15.43
N GLU A 189 21.86 -2.26 -14.28
CA GLU A 189 20.75 -3.19 -14.15
C GLU A 189 19.68 -2.62 -13.21
N LEU A 190 18.41 -2.83 -13.53
CA LEU A 190 17.27 -2.39 -12.71
C LEU A 190 16.23 -3.50 -12.68
N ASN A 191 15.97 -4.06 -11.50
CA ASN A 191 14.84 -4.96 -11.29
C ASN A 191 13.54 -4.13 -11.26
N MET A 192 13.00 -3.79 -12.43
CA MET A 192 11.81 -2.94 -12.55
C MET A 192 10.77 -3.47 -13.54
N ILE A 193 9.51 -3.17 -13.25
CA ILE A 193 8.35 -3.41 -14.09
C ILE A 193 7.68 -2.06 -14.35
N PRO A 194 7.64 -1.55 -15.59
CA PRO A 194 6.87 -0.35 -15.89
C PRO A 194 5.39 -0.58 -15.61
N VAL A 195 4.74 0.29 -14.83
CA VAL A 195 3.31 0.14 -14.47
C VAL A 195 2.41 0.13 -15.71
N GLN A 196 2.80 0.84 -16.77
CA GLN A 196 2.09 0.84 -18.07
C GLN A 196 2.17 -0.51 -18.82
N GLN A 197 3.11 -1.37 -18.44
CA GLN A 197 3.31 -2.73 -18.97
C GLN A 197 2.89 -3.82 -17.97
N MET A 198 2.42 -3.44 -16.77
CA MET A 198 1.74 -4.40 -15.91
C MET A 198 0.50 -4.86 -16.67
N PRO A 199 0.26 -6.18 -16.78
CA PRO A 199 -1.03 -6.64 -17.27
C PRO A 199 -2.09 -5.92 -16.44
N PRO A 200 -3.16 -5.37 -17.05
CA PRO A 200 -4.26 -4.79 -16.29
C PRO A 200 -4.58 -5.81 -15.22
N GLU A 201 -4.61 -5.40 -13.94
CA GLU A 201 -4.91 -6.30 -12.81
C GLU A 201 -5.91 -7.32 -13.30
N ASN A 202 -5.49 -8.58 -13.43
CA ASN A 202 -6.41 -9.65 -13.80
C ASN A 202 -7.54 -9.54 -12.80
N GLY A 203 -8.71 -9.12 -13.27
CA GLY A 203 -9.69 -8.43 -12.43
C GLY A 203 -9.90 -9.14 -11.10
N VAL A 204 -9.94 -8.36 -10.01
CA VAL A 204 -10.21 -8.77 -8.62
C VAL A 204 -10.32 -10.29 -8.45
N THR A 205 -9.20 -10.95 -8.15
CA THR A 205 -9.18 -12.39 -7.87
C THR A 205 -9.72 -12.64 -6.46
N PHE A 206 -10.48 -13.72 -6.29
CA PHE A 206 -11.00 -14.19 -5.01
C PHE A 206 -10.53 -15.62 -4.76
N ASP A 207 -10.51 -16.05 -3.50
CA ASP A 207 -10.19 -17.43 -3.14
C ASP A 207 -11.07 -18.42 -3.91
N THR A 208 -10.51 -19.59 -4.22
CA THR A 208 -11.23 -20.67 -4.91
C THR A 208 -12.52 -21.00 -4.17
N GLY A 209 -13.66 -20.92 -4.87
CA GLY A 209 -14.98 -21.19 -4.29
C GLY A 209 -15.68 -19.95 -3.71
N PHE A 210 -15.04 -18.78 -3.66
CA PHE A 210 -15.72 -17.54 -3.28
C PHE A 210 -16.86 -17.22 -4.25
N TRP A 211 -17.97 -16.72 -3.71
CA TRP A 211 -19.22 -16.60 -4.45
C TRP A 211 -19.12 -15.66 -5.67
N LEU A 212 -18.23 -14.65 -5.67
CA LEU A 212 -18.00 -13.79 -6.84
C LEU A 212 -17.22 -14.45 -7.98
N ASN A 213 -16.67 -15.66 -7.79
CA ASN A 213 -16.15 -16.46 -8.90
C ASN A 213 -17.28 -16.91 -9.85
N ASN A 214 -18.53 -16.94 -9.39
CA ASN A 214 -19.71 -17.23 -10.21
C ASN A 214 -20.20 -15.97 -10.99
N LYS A 215 -20.46 -16.13 -12.30
CA LYS A 215 -20.91 -15.04 -13.19
C LYS A 215 -22.28 -14.48 -12.82
N GLU A 216 -23.23 -15.33 -12.45
CA GLU A 216 -24.58 -14.91 -12.03
C GLU A 216 -24.50 -14.06 -10.76
N ASN A 217 -23.64 -14.46 -9.83
CA ASN A 217 -23.43 -13.73 -8.59
C ASN A 217 -22.88 -12.32 -8.80
N ARG A 218 -21.95 -12.16 -9.76
CA ARG A 218 -21.46 -10.84 -10.17
C ARG A 218 -22.59 -9.96 -10.73
N LEU A 219 -23.53 -10.55 -11.47
CA LEU A 219 -24.68 -9.83 -12.01
C LEU A 219 -25.63 -9.36 -10.89
N GLN A 220 -25.87 -10.21 -9.90
CA GLN A 220 -26.69 -9.86 -8.73
C GLN A 220 -26.02 -8.80 -7.86
N LEU A 221 -24.71 -8.88 -7.60
CA LEU A 221 -23.99 -7.81 -6.90
C LEU A 221 -24.07 -6.49 -7.67
N LYS A 222 -23.88 -6.52 -9.00
CA LYS A 222 -24.02 -5.33 -9.84
C LYS A 222 -25.42 -4.71 -9.71
N ARG A 223 -26.47 -5.52 -9.67
CA ARG A 223 -27.86 -5.05 -9.42
C ARG A 223 -28.01 -4.36 -8.06
N ILE A 224 -27.45 -4.95 -6.99
CA ILE A 224 -27.47 -4.36 -5.65
C ILE A 224 -26.74 -3.01 -5.65
N VAL A 225 -25.53 -2.95 -6.21
CA VAL A 225 -24.72 -1.73 -6.29
C VAL A 225 -25.44 -0.64 -7.08
N SER A 226 -26.02 -0.98 -8.24
CA SER A 226 -26.81 -0.05 -9.06
C SER A 226 -28.03 0.51 -8.30
N TYR A 227 -28.70 -0.31 -7.48
CA TYR A 227 -29.81 0.15 -6.65
C TYR A 227 -29.35 1.14 -5.55
N ILE A 228 -28.20 0.91 -4.93
CA ILE A 228 -27.67 1.81 -3.89
C ILE A 228 -27.18 3.12 -4.54
N GLN A 229 -26.51 3.03 -5.68
CA GLN A 229 -26.04 4.18 -6.46
C GLN A 229 -27.17 5.07 -6.98
N SER A 230 -28.36 4.51 -7.25
CA SER A 230 -29.51 5.32 -7.66
C SER A 230 -30.12 6.12 -6.51
N LYS A 231 -29.78 5.79 -5.26
CA LYS A 231 -30.29 6.45 -4.05
C LYS A 231 -29.27 7.34 -3.35
N TYR A 232 -27.99 6.99 -3.41
CA TYR A 232 -26.94 7.62 -2.61
C TYR A 232 -25.76 8.06 -3.48
N SER A 233 -25.18 9.20 -3.13
CA SER A 233 -23.92 9.69 -3.68
C SER A 233 -22.72 9.01 -3.02
N ALA A 234 -21.58 8.95 -3.71
CA ALA A 234 -20.31 8.44 -3.18
C ALA A 234 -20.29 6.95 -2.76
N VAL A 235 -21.10 6.11 -3.40
CA VAL A 235 -21.09 4.65 -3.18
C VAL A 235 -19.76 4.04 -3.64
N LYS A 236 -19.06 3.33 -2.76
CA LYS A 236 -17.82 2.60 -3.04
C LYS A 236 -18.02 1.10 -2.85
N LEU A 237 -17.65 0.32 -3.86
CA LEU A 237 -17.51 -1.13 -3.76
C LEU A 237 -16.05 -1.44 -3.44
N LEU A 238 -15.78 -2.14 -2.34
CA LEU A 238 -14.44 -2.41 -1.83
C LEU A 238 -14.27 -3.91 -1.60
N LYS A 239 -13.12 -4.45 -2.01
CA LYS A 239 -12.63 -5.73 -1.49
C LYS A 239 -11.87 -5.43 -0.20
N VAL A 240 -12.35 -5.98 0.92
CA VAL A 240 -11.69 -5.80 2.23
C VAL A 240 -10.57 -6.81 2.40
N ASP A 241 -10.83 -8.04 1.98
CA ASP A 241 -9.88 -9.16 1.95
C ASP A 241 -10.34 -10.20 0.91
N ASP A 242 -9.65 -11.34 0.80
CA ASP A 242 -9.95 -12.40 -0.18
C ASP A 242 -11.32 -13.09 0.01
N MET A 243 -11.99 -12.81 1.14
CA MET A 243 -13.25 -13.44 1.57
C MET A 243 -14.36 -12.42 1.83
N THR A 244 -14.12 -11.12 1.66
CA THR A 244 -15.05 -10.08 2.10
C THR A 244 -15.14 -8.92 1.13
N ILE A 245 -16.37 -8.59 0.74
CA ILE A 245 -16.71 -7.40 -0.05
C ILE A 245 -17.59 -6.46 0.78
N GLU A 246 -17.33 -5.17 0.66
CA GLU A 246 -18.14 -4.11 1.27
C GLU A 246 -18.69 -3.16 0.21
N ILE A 247 -19.96 -2.76 0.38
CA ILE A 247 -20.52 -1.58 -0.28
C ILE A 247 -20.64 -0.48 0.78
N ARG A 248 -19.84 0.58 0.65
CA ARG A 248 -19.89 1.76 1.53
C ARG A 248 -20.64 2.89 0.87
N PHE A 249 -21.48 3.58 1.63
CA PHE A 249 -22.20 4.76 1.16
C PHE A 249 -22.60 5.64 2.34
N ASP A 250 -22.75 6.93 2.07
CA ASP A 250 -23.15 7.91 3.07
C ASP A 250 -24.61 8.31 2.88
N ILE A 251 -25.35 8.42 3.98
CA ILE A 251 -26.64 9.09 4.00
C ILE A 251 -26.39 10.51 4.50
N PRO A 252 -26.53 11.55 3.64
CA PRO A 252 -26.21 12.93 4.02
C PRO A 252 -26.86 13.34 5.34
N ARG A 253 -26.04 13.90 6.24
CA ARG A 253 -26.45 14.39 7.57
C ARG A 253 -27.03 13.33 8.52
N ARG A 254 -26.86 12.03 8.24
CA ARG A 254 -27.27 10.94 9.15
C ARG A 254 -26.08 10.09 9.58
N SER A 255 -25.54 9.27 8.68
CA SER A 255 -24.58 8.22 9.06
C SER A 255 -23.85 7.66 7.85
N SER A 256 -22.68 7.08 8.11
CA SER A 256 -21.95 6.24 7.15
C SER A 256 -22.44 4.81 7.28
N TRP A 257 -22.76 4.18 6.15
CA TRP A 257 -23.29 2.83 6.08
C TRP A 257 -22.36 1.93 5.29
N ARG A 258 -22.27 0.67 5.71
CA ARG A 258 -21.66 -0.39 4.91
C ARG A 258 -22.53 -1.64 4.90
N ILE A 259 -22.62 -2.28 3.74
CA ILE A 259 -23.19 -3.61 3.59
C ILE A 259 -22.03 -4.56 3.35
N VAL A 260 -21.93 -5.60 4.16
CA VAL A 260 -20.81 -6.53 4.14
C VAL A 260 -21.27 -7.90 3.67
N PHE A 261 -20.57 -8.41 2.65
CA PHE A 261 -20.77 -9.71 2.03
C PHE A 261 -19.53 -10.56 2.30
N ASP A 262 -19.65 -11.49 3.25
CA ASP A 262 -18.58 -12.42 3.59
C ASP A 262 -18.62 -13.69 2.71
N LYS A 263 -17.68 -14.61 2.96
CA LYS A 263 -17.56 -15.89 2.24
C LYS A 263 -18.78 -16.80 2.35
N ASP A 264 -19.60 -16.65 3.38
CA ASP A 264 -20.76 -17.50 3.62
C ASP A 264 -21.98 -17.02 2.82
N PHE A 265 -21.90 -15.86 2.17
CA PHE A 265 -22.90 -15.40 1.21
C PHE A 265 -22.91 -16.29 -0.05
N PRO A 266 -24.08 -16.65 -0.63
CA PRO A 266 -25.43 -16.26 -0.23
C PRO A 266 -26.12 -17.22 0.75
N SER A 267 -25.43 -18.24 1.26
CA SER A 267 -25.98 -19.15 2.28
C SER A 267 -26.35 -18.40 3.56
N ARG A 268 -25.57 -17.37 3.90
CA ARG A 268 -25.88 -16.39 4.95
C ARG A 268 -26.20 -15.02 4.34
N ALA A 269 -27.20 -14.36 4.91
CA ALA A 269 -27.54 -12.99 4.53
C ALA A 269 -26.39 -12.02 4.84
N PRO A 270 -26.17 -10.99 4.02
CA PRO A 270 -25.18 -9.96 4.33
C PRO A 270 -25.63 -9.17 5.56
N TYR A 271 -24.69 -8.51 6.22
CA TYR A 271 -24.98 -7.65 7.35
C TYR A 271 -24.75 -6.18 7.01
N VAL A 272 -25.50 -5.32 7.69
CA VAL A 272 -25.41 -3.88 7.56
C VAL A 272 -24.80 -3.31 8.82
N VAL A 273 -23.83 -2.42 8.65
CA VAL A 273 -23.23 -1.67 9.75
C VAL A 273 -23.49 -0.19 9.52
N ARG A 274 -23.98 0.47 10.56
CA ARG A 274 -24.19 1.92 10.61
C ARG A 274 -23.22 2.55 11.61
N TYR A 275 -22.60 3.64 11.20
CA TYR A 275 -21.74 4.49 12.02
C TYR A 275 -22.39 5.85 12.23
N GLU A 276 -22.64 6.21 13.48
CA GLU A 276 -23.25 7.48 13.88
C GLU A 276 -22.58 7.99 15.16
N ALA A 277 -21.90 9.14 15.11
CA ALA A 277 -21.38 9.87 16.27
C ALA A 277 -20.70 9.02 17.38
N GLY A 278 -19.86 8.05 17.01
CA GLY A 278 -19.13 7.19 17.96
C GLY A 278 -19.85 5.88 18.33
N GLU A 279 -21.10 5.69 17.89
CA GLU A 279 -21.83 4.43 18.03
C GLU A 279 -21.74 3.60 16.73
N THR A 280 -21.47 2.31 16.89
CA THR A 280 -21.48 1.32 15.80
C THR A 280 -22.57 0.29 16.06
N THR A 281 -23.52 0.20 15.14
CA THR A 281 -24.62 -0.76 15.22
C THR A 281 -24.62 -1.66 14.00
N SER A 282 -24.72 -2.98 14.20
CA SER A 282 -24.71 -3.98 13.12
C SER A 282 -25.92 -4.90 13.17
N TRP A 283 -26.53 -5.19 12.02
CA TRP A 283 -27.68 -6.08 11.90
C TRP A 283 -27.50 -7.04 10.73
N SER A 284 -27.93 -8.29 10.88
CA SER A 284 -28.06 -9.21 9.74
C SER A 284 -29.29 -8.83 8.92
N LEU A 285 -29.15 -8.71 7.58
CA LEU A 285 -30.28 -8.43 6.71
C LEU A 285 -31.33 -9.56 6.74
N GLY A 286 -30.90 -10.79 7.02
CA GLY A 286 -31.81 -11.94 7.14
C GLY A 286 -32.72 -11.88 8.36
N ALA A 287 -32.37 -11.08 9.37
CA ALA A 287 -33.13 -10.97 10.63
C ALA A 287 -34.18 -9.84 10.62
N LEU A 288 -34.25 -9.02 9.57
CA LEU A 288 -35.08 -7.80 9.51
C LEU A 288 -36.52 -8.05 8.98
N GLY A 289 -37.05 -9.26 9.14
CA GLY A 289 -38.42 -9.64 8.75
C GLY A 289 -39.41 -9.66 9.91
N LYS A 290 -40.71 -9.51 9.63
CA LYS A 290 -41.78 -9.74 10.62
C LYS A 290 -41.69 -11.16 11.20
N ASN A 291 -42.10 -11.32 12.47
CA ASN A 291 -42.30 -12.62 13.11
C ASN A 291 -43.07 -13.58 12.18
N GLY A 292 -42.42 -14.67 11.74
CA GLY A 292 -43.11 -15.82 11.16
C GLY A 292 -42.68 -16.33 9.78
N THR A 293 -41.75 -15.69 9.04
CA THR A 293 -41.31 -16.21 7.73
C THR A 293 -39.82 -15.95 7.47
N PRO A 294 -39.03 -16.95 7.01
CA PRO A 294 -37.65 -16.71 6.62
C PRO A 294 -37.64 -15.99 5.27
N HIS A 295 -37.40 -14.68 5.28
CA HIS A 295 -37.32 -13.85 4.05
C HIS A 295 -35.96 -13.94 3.33
N TRP A 296 -34.98 -14.63 3.90
CA TRP A 296 -33.72 -14.88 3.21
C TRP A 296 -33.87 -16.08 2.27
N LEU A 297 -34.21 -15.79 1.01
CA LEU A 297 -34.15 -16.78 -0.06
C LEU A 297 -32.68 -16.90 -0.51
N SER A 298 -32.04 -18.01 -0.13
CA SER A 298 -30.66 -18.35 -0.48
C SER A 298 -30.49 -18.82 -1.92
N SER A 299 -31.53 -18.75 -2.75
CA SER A 299 -31.46 -19.11 -4.16
C SER A 299 -30.63 -18.08 -4.94
N PHE A 300 -29.69 -18.55 -5.76
CA PHE A 300 -28.76 -17.69 -6.50
C PHE A 300 -29.46 -16.69 -7.45
N SER A 301 -30.65 -17.03 -7.95
CA SER A 301 -31.43 -16.18 -8.86
C SER A 301 -32.13 -15.00 -8.17
N GLU A 302 -32.40 -15.10 -6.86
CA GLU A 302 -33.24 -14.13 -6.13
C GLU A 302 -32.49 -13.36 -5.05
N MET A 303 -31.24 -13.76 -4.73
CA MET A 303 -30.45 -13.14 -3.65
C MET A 303 -30.31 -11.62 -3.79
N GLY A 304 -30.11 -11.10 -5.01
CA GLY A 304 -30.01 -9.67 -5.25
C GLY A 304 -31.30 -8.92 -4.89
N GLN A 305 -32.45 -9.51 -5.22
CA GLN A 305 -33.75 -8.96 -4.90
C GLN A 305 -34.05 -9.04 -3.39
N SER A 306 -33.63 -10.12 -2.72
CA SER A 306 -33.75 -10.27 -1.26
C SER A 306 -32.99 -9.19 -0.50
N VAL A 307 -31.76 -8.87 -0.93
CA VAL A 307 -30.98 -7.76 -0.35
C VAL A 307 -31.67 -6.42 -0.59
N ILE A 308 -32.07 -6.13 -1.83
CA ILE A 308 -32.77 -4.88 -2.17
C ILE A 308 -34.06 -4.71 -1.36
N ASN A 309 -34.85 -5.77 -1.19
CA ASN A 309 -36.06 -5.74 -0.39
C ASN A 309 -35.76 -5.47 1.09
N SER A 310 -34.71 -6.08 1.63
CA SER A 310 -34.27 -5.86 3.01
C SER A 310 -33.78 -4.43 3.25
N LEU A 311 -33.08 -3.84 2.28
CA LEU A 311 -32.67 -2.43 2.33
C LEU A 311 -33.87 -1.47 2.34
N LYS A 312 -34.92 -1.76 1.55
CA LYS A 312 -36.17 -0.97 1.59
C LYS A 312 -36.80 -0.94 2.99
N TYR A 313 -36.76 -2.06 3.74
CA TYR A 313 -37.28 -2.12 5.11
C TYR A 313 -36.51 -1.24 6.08
N LEU A 314 -35.20 -1.11 5.91
CA LEU A 314 -34.37 -0.21 6.70
C LEU A 314 -34.59 1.28 6.38
N SER A 315 -35.53 1.59 5.47
CA SER A 315 -35.67 2.92 4.86
C SER A 315 -34.36 3.42 4.23
N ILE A 316 -33.58 2.45 3.69
CA ILE A 316 -32.38 2.67 2.88
C ILE A 316 -32.79 2.65 1.40
#